data_AF-A0A2G5TR18-F1
#
_entry.id   AF-A0A2G5TR18-F1
#
_cell.length_a   1.000
_cell.length_b   1.000
_cell.length_c   1.000
_cell.angle_alpha   90.00
_cell.angle_beta   90.00
_cell.angle_gamma   90.00
#
_symmetry.space_group_name_H-M   'P 1'
#
loop_
_entity.id
_entity.type
_entity.pdbx_description
1 polymer ?
#
loop_
_entity_poly.entity_id
_entity_poly.type
_entity_poly.pdbx_seq_one_letter_code
_entity_poly.pdbx_strand_id
1 'polypeptide(L)'
;MTVDVSDVIRFISDRIGDYEKPESLQAWVEKAMKKLPSCRYALLGRKSESLSRQLGKELNQIEKLEGFSLMEKLQLVFIFSRPVSDEFVQMLKDANFEISQDEEKRINRFSTEDGSVVRFSGHIHHQKCFEGVFYPVGRKRRAPEVQGLKEEAGASGNQGIKRKSRSYQQEDVREEAFNGPIDYDELDKQEWVNPGFPKRVKMEYEVPATQTKISVISLVAHIETIATYFDLESLQNKASLAIEKMQNSGENKTLSVAKLNSLIDALLICIEENRIRRNDTSIPLKSILKHLQLYLIRPLGSEEALESITQKIQEIGGNNDEVPPTLIGELLNFLLISIGFCAQLD
;
A
#
# COMPACT_ATOMS: atom_id res chain seq x y z
N MET A 1 -2.34 -14.74 2.63
CA MET A 1 -1.68 -14.99 3.93
C MET A 1 -1.84 -13.72 4.75
N THR A 2 -2.69 -13.73 5.76
CA THR A 2 -2.86 -12.57 6.65
C THR A 2 -1.53 -12.31 7.36
N VAL A 3 -1.02 -11.08 7.32
CA VAL A 3 0.06 -10.67 8.23
C VAL A 3 -0.39 -11.02 9.64
N ASP A 4 0.30 -11.95 10.27
CA ASP A 4 0.04 -12.26 11.67
C ASP A 4 0.57 -11.09 12.49
N VAL A 5 -0.32 -10.44 13.23
CA VAL A 5 0.04 -9.34 14.12
C VAL A 5 1.10 -9.82 15.13
N SER A 6 1.05 -11.11 15.49
CA SER A 6 2.02 -11.79 16.34
C SER A 6 3.45 -11.74 15.76
N ASP A 7 3.62 -11.89 14.43
CA ASP A 7 4.93 -11.79 13.78
C ASP A 7 5.52 -10.40 13.93
N VAL A 8 4.67 -9.37 13.82
CA VAL A 8 5.07 -7.97 13.95
C VAL A 8 5.44 -7.66 15.41
N ILE A 9 4.64 -8.12 16.37
CA ILE A 9 4.96 -7.96 17.80
C ILE A 9 6.26 -8.68 18.13
N ARG A 10 6.47 -9.91 17.64
CA ARG A 10 7.71 -10.66 17.82
C ARG A 10 8.91 -9.90 17.26
N PHE A 11 8.82 -9.46 16.00
CA PHE A 11 9.87 -8.68 15.36
C PHE A 11 10.27 -7.45 16.18
N ILE A 12 9.29 -6.75 16.76
CA ILE A 12 9.53 -5.56 17.59
C ILE A 12 10.13 -5.97 18.94
N SER A 13 9.53 -6.94 19.64
CA SER A 13 9.96 -7.43 20.95
C SER A 13 11.45 -7.79 20.97
N ASP A 14 11.91 -8.51 19.94
CA ASP A 14 13.31 -8.94 19.81
C ASP A 14 14.32 -7.79 19.68
N ARG A 15 13.84 -6.57 19.39
CA ARG A 15 14.69 -5.42 19.04
C ARG A 15 14.58 -4.26 20.01
N ILE A 16 13.56 -4.25 20.88
CA ILE A 16 13.35 -3.13 21.81
C ILE A 16 14.00 -3.35 23.19
N GLY A 17 14.66 -4.49 23.37
CA GLY A 17 15.25 -4.91 24.63
C GLY A 17 16.18 -3.87 25.26
N ASP A 18 16.94 -3.10 24.48
CA ASP A 18 17.95 -2.17 25.02
C ASP A 18 17.47 -0.71 25.10
N TYR A 19 16.24 -0.41 24.68
CA TYR A 19 15.73 0.96 24.74
C TYR A 19 15.14 1.29 26.10
N GLU A 20 15.38 2.52 26.54
CA GLU A 20 14.87 3.03 27.83
C GLU A 20 13.80 4.10 27.65
N LYS A 21 13.76 4.73 26.47
CA LYS A 21 12.86 5.84 26.17
C LYS A 21 11.63 5.36 25.42
N PRO A 22 10.51 6.11 25.49
CA PRO A 22 9.32 5.76 24.76
C PRO A 22 9.55 5.80 23.25
N GLU A 23 9.16 4.74 22.55
CA GLU A 23 9.36 4.59 21.12
C GLU A 23 8.06 4.84 20.32
N SER A 24 8.21 5.18 19.05
CA SER A 24 7.11 5.37 18.11
C SER A 24 6.63 4.01 17.57
N LEU A 25 5.47 3.56 18.04
CA LEU A 25 4.87 2.31 17.58
C LEU A 25 4.69 2.30 16.06
N GLN A 26 4.25 3.42 15.48
CA GLN A 26 4.07 3.54 14.04
C GLN A 26 5.38 3.32 13.28
N ALA A 27 6.48 3.93 13.71
CA ALA A 27 7.77 3.78 13.04
C ALA A 27 8.29 2.34 13.13
N TRP A 28 8.08 1.66 14.27
CA TRP A 28 8.38 0.25 14.44
C TRP A 28 7.53 -0.66 13.52
N VAL A 29 6.23 -0.39 13.41
CA VAL A 29 5.36 -1.12 12.46
C VAL A 29 5.82 -0.90 11.03
N GLU A 30 6.13 0.33 10.62
CA GLU A 30 6.65 0.63 9.28
C GLU A 30 7.97 -0.11 8.99
N LYS A 31 8.87 -0.18 9.97
CA LYS A 31 10.11 -0.94 9.85
C LYS A 31 9.85 -2.43 9.73
N ALA A 32 8.99 -2.99 10.57
CA ALA A 32 8.61 -4.40 10.51
C ALA A 32 7.99 -4.74 9.15
N MET A 33 7.10 -3.89 8.63
CA MET A 33 6.46 -4.09 7.34
C MET A 33 7.44 -4.14 6.17
N LYS A 34 8.51 -3.34 6.23
CA LYS A 34 9.57 -3.34 5.20
C LYS A 34 10.48 -4.56 5.28
N LYS A 35 10.62 -5.17 6.46
CA LYS A 35 11.60 -6.24 6.72
C LYS A 35 10.99 -7.64 6.70
N LEU A 36 9.76 -7.80 7.16
CA LEU A 36 9.09 -9.10 7.23
C LEU A 36 8.58 -9.55 5.84
N PRO A 37 8.92 -10.77 5.39
CA PRO A 37 8.38 -11.33 4.14
C PRO A 37 6.85 -11.39 4.14
N SER A 38 6.23 -11.72 5.28
CA SER A 38 4.78 -11.76 5.45
C SER A 38 4.14 -10.40 5.20
N CYS A 39 4.85 -9.31 5.48
CA CYS A 39 4.38 -7.94 5.26
C CYS A 39 4.70 -7.36 3.87
N ARG A 40 5.51 -8.04 3.04
CA ARG A 40 5.86 -7.52 1.69
C ARG A 40 4.63 -7.31 0.82
N TYR A 41 3.62 -8.17 0.97
CA TYR A 41 2.33 -8.03 0.28
C TYR A 41 1.39 -7.04 1.00
N ALA A 42 1.57 -6.78 2.29
CA ALA A 42 0.77 -5.80 3.03
C ALA A 42 1.15 -4.34 2.75
N LEU A 43 2.31 -4.10 2.10
CA LEU A 43 2.66 -2.79 1.51
C LEU A 43 1.73 -2.38 0.36
N LEU A 44 0.84 -3.27 -0.11
CA LEU A 44 -0.05 -3.11 -1.27
C LEU A 44 -1.46 -2.60 -0.93
N GLY A 45 -1.74 -2.22 0.33
CA GLY A 45 -3.04 -1.64 0.70
C GLY A 45 -3.28 -1.41 2.19
N ARG A 46 -2.57 -2.13 3.10
CA ARG A 46 -2.66 -1.80 4.53
C ARG A 46 -1.78 -0.61 4.85
N LYS A 47 -2.41 0.50 5.22
CA LYS A 47 -1.71 1.63 5.83
C LYS A 47 -1.03 1.16 7.12
N SER A 48 0.25 1.47 7.29
CA SER A 48 1.01 1.23 8.53
C SER A 48 0.26 1.75 9.76
N GLU A 49 -0.49 2.82 9.59
CA GLU A 49 -1.37 3.42 10.59
C GLU A 49 -2.48 2.46 11.07
N SER A 50 -3.11 1.70 10.17
CA SER A 50 -4.16 0.74 10.52
C SER A 50 -3.59 -0.42 11.36
N LEU A 51 -2.45 -0.97 10.92
CA LEU A 51 -1.77 -2.04 11.65
C LEU A 51 -1.20 -1.55 12.99
N SER A 52 -0.64 -0.34 13.03
CA SER A 52 -0.21 0.30 14.28
C SER A 52 -1.37 0.50 15.26
N ARG A 53 -2.55 0.89 14.76
CA ARG A 53 -3.76 1.00 15.59
C ARG A 53 -4.22 -0.35 16.11
N GLN A 54 -4.15 -1.41 15.30
CA GLN A 54 -4.47 -2.78 15.71
C GLN A 54 -3.50 -3.28 16.77
N LEU A 55 -2.20 -3.17 16.52
CA LEU A 55 -1.14 -3.55 17.45
C LEU A 55 -1.28 -2.78 18.77
N GLY A 56 -1.62 -1.49 18.71
CA GLY A 56 -1.91 -0.69 19.90
C GLY A 56 -3.10 -1.19 20.73
N LYS A 57 -4.13 -1.76 20.10
CA LYS A 57 -5.26 -2.38 20.81
C LYS A 57 -4.85 -3.70 21.47
N GLU A 58 -4.04 -4.51 20.79
CA GLU A 58 -3.55 -5.77 21.34
C GLU A 58 -2.60 -5.53 22.52
N LEU A 59 -1.71 -4.53 22.43
CA LEU A 59 -0.84 -4.15 23.54
C LEU A 59 -1.60 -3.57 24.75
N ASN A 60 -2.82 -3.06 24.57
CA ASN A 60 -3.67 -2.66 25.69
C ASN A 60 -4.30 -3.87 26.41
N GLN A 61 -4.21 -5.07 25.84
CA GLN A 61 -4.64 -6.35 26.43
C GLN A 61 -3.45 -7.30 26.55
N ILE A 62 -2.29 -6.77 26.95
CA ILE A 62 -1.00 -7.47 26.93
C ILE A 62 -1.01 -8.79 27.71
N GLU A 63 -1.84 -8.88 28.75
CA GLU A 63 -2.01 -10.08 29.56
C GLU A 63 -2.41 -11.29 28.70
N LYS A 64 -3.26 -11.07 27.68
CA LYS A 64 -3.78 -12.11 26.77
C LYS A 64 -2.81 -12.50 25.66
N LEU A 65 -1.70 -11.80 25.50
CA LEU A 65 -0.75 -12.06 24.44
C LEU A 65 -0.02 -13.39 24.70
N GLU A 66 -0.27 -14.41 23.90
CA GLU A 66 0.33 -15.73 24.07
C GLU A 66 1.72 -15.84 23.43
N GLY A 67 2.58 -16.71 23.97
CA GLY A 67 3.93 -16.96 23.44
C GLY A 67 4.99 -15.94 23.85
N PHE A 68 4.67 -14.91 24.64
CA PHE A 68 5.63 -13.94 25.16
C PHE A 68 5.83 -14.12 26.66
N SER A 69 7.08 -14.03 27.11
CA SER A 69 7.45 -13.99 28.52
C SER A 69 6.90 -12.73 29.20
N LEU A 70 6.78 -12.76 30.52
CA LEU A 70 6.29 -11.63 31.30
C LEU A 70 7.19 -10.39 31.14
N MET A 71 8.50 -10.59 30.98
CA MET A 71 9.47 -9.52 30.74
C MET A 71 9.31 -8.88 29.36
N GLU A 72 9.12 -9.68 28.30
CA GLU A 72 8.85 -9.14 26.95
C GLU A 72 7.57 -8.31 26.94
N LYS A 73 6.50 -8.83 27.58
CA LYS A 73 5.24 -8.10 27.75
C LYS A 73 5.44 -6.77 28.46
N LEU A 74 6.16 -6.78 29.59
CA LEU A 74 6.50 -5.58 30.36
C LEU A 74 7.27 -4.55 29.52
N GLN A 75 8.28 -5.00 28.76
CA GLN A 75 9.06 -4.12 27.88
C GLN A 75 8.21 -3.50 26.77
N LEU A 76 7.33 -4.27 26.12
CA LEU A 76 6.44 -3.78 25.07
C LEU A 76 5.53 -2.65 25.57
N VAL A 77 4.85 -2.86 26.69
CA VAL A 77 3.93 -1.83 27.23
C VAL A 77 4.66 -0.61 27.76
N PHE A 78 5.83 -0.80 28.39
CA PHE A 78 6.67 0.29 28.86
C PHE A 78 7.15 1.16 27.69
N ILE A 79 7.78 0.55 26.67
CA ILE A 79 8.38 1.27 25.54
C ILE A 79 7.34 2.00 24.71
N PHE A 80 6.15 1.42 24.52
CA PHE A 80 5.10 2.08 23.75
C PHE A 80 4.16 2.95 24.60
N SER A 81 4.45 3.12 25.89
CA SER A 81 3.64 3.91 26.84
C SER A 81 2.18 3.48 26.83
N ARG A 82 1.93 2.18 26.92
CA ARG A 82 0.57 1.62 26.90
C ARG A 82 0.03 1.55 28.33
N PRO A 83 -1.25 1.89 28.53
CA PRO A 83 -1.91 1.63 29.81
C PRO A 83 -2.00 0.11 30.02
N VAL A 84 -1.90 -0.33 31.27
CA VAL A 84 -2.04 -1.74 31.64
C VAL A 84 -3.18 -1.95 32.63
N SER A 85 -3.74 -3.15 32.65
CA SER A 85 -4.77 -3.56 33.60
C SER A 85 -4.18 -3.79 34.99
N ASP A 86 -5.03 -3.68 36.02
CA ASP A 86 -4.62 -3.96 37.41
C ASP A 86 -4.29 -5.45 37.60
N GLU A 87 -4.88 -6.34 36.79
CA GLU A 87 -4.55 -7.77 36.72
C GLU A 87 -3.11 -7.99 36.25
N PHE A 88 -2.69 -7.34 35.16
CA PHE A 88 -1.32 -7.44 34.67
C PHE A 88 -0.30 -6.89 35.67
N VAL A 89 -0.64 -5.79 36.37
CA VAL A 89 0.16 -5.23 37.46
C VAL A 89 0.32 -6.24 38.60
N GLN A 90 -0.74 -6.97 38.96
CA GLN A 90 -0.66 -8.00 39.98
C GLN A 90 0.23 -9.16 39.54
N MET A 91 0.09 -9.63 38.30
CA MET A 91 0.97 -10.67 37.74
C MET A 91 2.46 -10.29 37.81
N LEU A 92 2.78 -9.02 37.54
CA LEU A 92 4.14 -8.49 37.64
C LEU A 92 4.65 -8.51 39.09
N LYS A 93 3.83 -8.07 40.04
CA LYS A 93 4.18 -8.09 41.47
C LYS A 93 4.36 -9.51 42.01
N ASP A 94 3.50 -10.43 41.60
CA ASP A 94 3.57 -11.84 41.98
C ASP A 94 4.85 -12.52 41.44
N ALA A 95 5.38 -12.01 40.32
CA ALA A 95 6.67 -12.39 39.76
C ALA A 95 7.84 -11.53 40.27
N ASN A 96 7.68 -10.85 41.42
CA ASN A 96 8.69 -10.04 42.10
C ASN A 96 9.24 -8.84 41.29
N PHE A 97 8.50 -8.32 40.32
CA PHE A 97 8.85 -7.05 39.69
C PHE A 97 8.43 -5.87 40.58
N GLU A 98 9.36 -4.95 40.82
CA GLU A 98 9.01 -3.66 41.39
C GLU A 98 8.45 -2.76 40.28
N ILE A 99 7.22 -2.28 40.41
CA ILE A 99 6.57 -1.46 39.38
C ILE A 99 5.91 -0.22 39.96
N SER A 100 5.89 0.86 39.18
CA SER A 100 5.13 2.07 39.47
C SER A 100 4.39 2.52 38.22
N GLN A 101 3.20 3.08 38.43
CA GLN A 101 2.35 3.60 37.35
C GLN A 101 2.14 5.10 37.48
N ASP A 102 1.85 5.76 36.37
CA ASP A 102 1.38 7.14 36.34
C ASP A 102 -0.16 7.23 36.42
N GLU A 103 -0.68 8.46 36.36
CA GLU A 103 -2.12 8.76 36.43
C GLU A 103 -2.92 8.14 35.26
N GLU A 104 -2.26 7.83 34.14
CA GLU A 104 -2.87 7.19 32.97
C GLU A 104 -2.77 5.65 33.03
N LYS A 105 -2.39 5.07 34.17
CA LYS A 105 -2.14 3.64 34.38
C LYS A 105 -1.01 3.07 33.49
N ARG A 106 -0.07 3.90 33.04
CA ARG A 106 1.11 3.45 32.27
C ARG A 106 2.26 3.17 33.24
N ILE A 107 3.03 2.11 33.00
CA ILE A 107 4.16 1.75 33.85
C ILE A 107 5.30 2.76 33.61
N ASN A 108 5.51 3.69 34.53
CA ASN A 108 6.53 4.74 34.41
C ASN A 108 7.88 4.34 35.04
N ARG A 109 7.91 3.30 35.87
CA ARG A 109 9.12 2.72 36.45
C ARG A 109 8.94 1.22 36.61
N PHE A 110 10.00 0.46 36.32
CA PHE A 110 10.08 -0.92 36.81
C PHE A 110 11.52 -1.35 37.09
N SER A 111 11.67 -2.36 37.95
CA SER A 111 12.92 -3.09 38.14
C SER A 111 12.71 -4.58 38.38
N THR A 112 13.69 -5.38 37.96
CA THR A 112 13.75 -6.81 38.27
C THR A 112 14.18 -7.03 39.73
N GLU A 113 13.83 -8.18 40.31
CA GLU A 113 14.18 -8.54 41.69
C GLU A 113 15.69 -8.48 41.97
N ASP A 114 16.49 -8.89 40.99
CA ASP A 114 17.95 -8.86 41.06
C ASP A 114 18.56 -7.47 40.79
N GLY A 115 17.73 -6.47 40.46
CA GLY A 115 18.15 -5.12 40.10
C GLY A 115 18.95 -5.02 38.80
N SER A 116 19.05 -6.09 38.00
CA SER A 116 19.80 -6.10 36.74
C SER A 116 19.19 -5.17 35.69
N VAL A 117 17.86 -5.01 35.70
CA VAL A 117 17.14 -4.08 34.83
C VAL A 117 16.41 -3.07 35.69
N VAL A 118 16.67 -1.80 35.46
CA VAL A 118 15.93 -0.68 36.06
C VAL A 118 15.59 0.30 34.96
N ARG A 119 14.29 0.61 34.78
CA ARG A 119 13.83 1.59 33.79
C ARG A 119 12.92 2.61 34.42
N PHE A 120 13.00 3.83 33.87
CA PHE A 120 12.15 4.94 34.26
C PHE A 120 11.84 5.82 33.05
N SER A 121 10.58 6.24 32.91
CA SER A 121 10.15 7.15 31.84
C SER A 121 8.93 7.97 32.24
N GLY A 122 8.95 9.27 31.90
CA GLY A 122 7.80 10.16 32.07
C GLY A 122 6.73 10.05 30.97
N HIS A 123 6.93 9.21 29.95
CA HIS A 123 5.96 8.93 28.87
C HIS A 123 5.31 10.17 28.20
N ILE A 124 6.10 11.22 27.96
CA ILE A 124 5.60 12.45 27.31
C ILE A 124 5.16 12.14 25.87
N HIS A 125 3.88 12.36 25.57
CA HIS A 125 3.24 11.92 24.32
C HIS A 125 3.94 12.43 23.04
N HIS A 126 4.52 13.63 23.07
CA HIS A 126 5.19 14.26 21.92
C HIS A 126 6.71 14.00 21.87
N GLN A 127 7.26 13.25 22.82
CA GLN A 127 8.68 12.90 22.86
C GLN A 127 8.84 11.40 22.68
N LYS A 128 8.64 10.95 21.43
CA LYS A 128 8.89 9.57 21.04
C LYS A 128 10.22 9.46 20.32
N CYS A 129 10.91 8.36 20.55
CA CYS A 129 12.10 7.95 19.84
C CYS A 129 11.74 6.94 18.75
N PHE A 130 12.68 6.72 17.84
CA PHE A 130 12.72 5.57 16.95
C PHE A 130 14.15 5.07 16.91
N GLU A 131 14.35 3.84 17.39
CA GLU A 131 15.66 3.23 17.59
C GLU A 131 16.56 4.07 18.50
N GLY A 132 15.97 4.65 19.56
CA GLY A 132 16.66 5.54 20.50
C GLY A 132 16.88 6.97 20.00
N VAL A 133 16.66 7.25 18.71
CA VAL A 133 16.80 8.59 18.13
C VAL A 133 15.49 9.35 18.26
N PHE A 134 15.53 10.63 18.67
CA PHE A 134 14.32 11.45 18.76
C PHE A 134 13.57 11.47 17.42
N TYR A 135 12.30 11.07 17.44
CA TYR A 135 11.45 10.96 16.27
C TYR A 135 10.36 12.05 16.34
N PRO A 136 10.54 13.18 15.64
CA PRO A 136 9.52 14.23 15.65
C PRO A 136 8.25 13.66 15.03
N VAL A 137 7.22 13.47 15.85
CA VAL A 137 5.88 13.11 15.38
C VAL A 137 5.39 14.30 14.57
N GLY A 138 5.53 14.19 13.25
CA GLY A 138 5.16 15.24 12.33
C GLY A 138 3.67 15.54 12.47
N ARG A 139 3.32 16.58 13.23
CA ARG A 139 2.12 17.35 12.89
C ARG A 139 2.40 17.84 11.48
N LYS A 140 1.80 17.19 10.46
CA LYS A 140 1.71 17.75 9.12
C LYS A 140 1.18 19.16 9.33
N ARG A 141 2.06 20.16 9.30
CA ARG A 141 1.63 21.55 9.30
C ARG A 141 0.79 21.62 8.04
N ARG A 142 -0.53 21.71 8.18
CA ARG A 142 -1.36 22.22 7.10
C ARG A 142 -0.67 23.50 6.70
N ALA A 143 -0.15 23.56 5.47
CA ALA A 143 0.36 24.81 4.94
C ALA A 143 -0.72 25.86 5.23
N PRO A 144 -0.38 26.99 5.89
CA PRO A 144 -1.35 28.05 6.06
C PRO A 144 -1.82 28.39 4.65
N GLU A 145 -3.09 28.10 4.39
CA GLU A 145 -3.77 28.60 3.21
C GLU A 145 -3.66 30.11 3.34
N VAL A 146 -2.80 30.71 2.52
CA VAL A 146 -2.55 32.14 2.52
C VAL A 146 -3.85 32.78 2.08
N GLN A 147 -4.71 33.09 3.05
CA GLN A 147 -5.80 34.04 2.86
C GLN A 147 -5.14 35.36 2.50
N GLY A 148 -5.24 35.71 1.22
CA GLY A 148 -4.75 36.96 0.67
C GLY A 148 -5.34 38.12 1.46
N LEU A 149 -4.47 38.78 2.22
CA LEU A 149 -4.70 40.14 2.67
C LEU A 149 -4.71 41.02 1.40
N LYS A 150 -5.92 41.35 0.95
CA LYS A 150 -6.16 42.59 0.23
C LYS A 150 -5.93 43.71 1.22
N GLU A 151 -4.88 44.50 1.01
CA GLU A 151 -4.87 45.89 1.46
C GLU A 151 -4.20 46.76 0.39
N GLU A 152 -4.93 47.80 0.02
CA GLU A 152 -4.57 48.79 -0.99
C GLU A 152 -3.63 49.86 -0.43
N ALA A 153 -2.96 50.50 -1.39
CA ALA A 153 -2.41 51.85 -1.42
C ALA A 153 -1.03 52.12 -0.78
N GLY A 154 -0.11 52.55 -1.64
CA GLY A 154 1.11 53.25 -1.23
C GLY A 154 2.14 53.37 -2.34
N ALA A 155 2.11 54.48 -3.06
CA ALA A 155 2.97 54.79 -4.21
C ALA A 155 4.48 54.69 -3.93
N SER A 156 5.25 54.13 -4.86
CA SER A 156 6.49 54.72 -5.38
C SER A 156 7.04 53.84 -6.49
N GLY A 157 7.39 54.47 -7.62
CA GLY A 157 7.86 53.78 -8.79
C GLY A 157 9.27 53.23 -8.62
N ASN A 158 9.59 52.16 -9.35
CA ASN A 158 10.81 52.16 -10.13
C ASN A 158 10.82 51.13 -11.26
N GLN A 159 11.72 51.43 -12.18
CA GLN A 159 11.89 50.95 -13.53
C GLN A 159 12.14 49.43 -13.67
N GLY A 160 11.44 48.82 -14.62
CA GLY A 160 12.06 48.29 -15.84
C GLY A 160 12.85 46.98 -15.73
N ILE A 161 12.20 45.84 -16.03
CA ILE A 161 12.85 44.72 -16.73
C ILE A 161 11.84 44.13 -17.74
N LYS A 162 12.06 44.43 -19.03
CA LYS A 162 11.37 43.78 -20.16
C LYS A 162 11.88 42.35 -20.31
N ARG A 163 11.12 41.36 -19.84
CA ARG A 163 11.28 39.96 -20.26
C ARG A 163 10.38 39.70 -21.47
N LYS A 164 10.99 39.41 -22.62
CA LYS A 164 10.30 38.98 -23.85
C LYS A 164 9.74 37.58 -23.63
N SER A 165 8.43 37.47 -23.49
CA SER A 165 7.70 36.20 -23.54
C SER A 165 7.68 35.69 -24.98
N ARG A 166 8.20 34.47 -25.20
CA ARG A 166 7.99 33.71 -26.44
C ARG A 166 6.57 33.14 -26.38
N SER A 167 5.69 33.63 -27.25
CA SER A 167 4.37 33.03 -27.47
C SER A 167 4.53 31.76 -28.30
N TYR A 168 4.31 30.61 -27.69
CA TYR A 168 3.91 29.41 -28.42
C TYR A 168 2.40 29.50 -28.60
N GLN A 169 1.93 29.59 -29.84
CA GLN A 169 0.54 29.34 -30.16
C GLN A 169 0.34 27.82 -30.07
N GLN A 170 -0.28 27.39 -29.00
CA GLN A 170 -0.81 26.05 -28.86
C GLN A 170 -2.27 26.11 -29.32
N GLU A 171 -2.57 25.48 -30.45
CA GLU A 171 -3.94 25.32 -30.92
C GLU A 171 -4.70 24.45 -29.92
N ASP A 172 -5.69 25.05 -29.27
CA ASP A 172 -6.58 24.44 -28.28
C ASP A 172 -7.61 23.59 -29.02
N VAL A 173 -7.21 22.38 -29.43
CA VAL A 173 -8.15 21.34 -29.88
C VAL A 173 -8.77 20.72 -28.64
N ARG A 174 -9.73 21.44 -28.04
CA ARG A 174 -10.65 20.85 -27.06
C ARG A 174 -11.65 20.01 -27.83
N GLU A 175 -11.35 18.73 -27.99
CA GLU A 175 -12.41 17.75 -28.14
C GLU A 175 -13.24 17.80 -26.85
N GLU A 176 -14.55 18.04 -26.98
CA GLU A 176 -15.48 18.08 -25.86
C GLU A 176 -15.35 16.78 -25.06
N ALA A 177 -14.86 16.87 -23.83
CA ALA A 177 -14.79 15.72 -22.93
C ALA A 177 -16.21 15.15 -22.75
N PHE A 178 -16.37 13.87 -23.07
CA PHE A 178 -17.62 13.13 -22.92
C PHE A 178 -17.96 13.00 -21.43
N ASN A 179 -18.78 13.93 -20.92
CA ASN A 179 -19.27 13.94 -19.53
C ASN A 179 -20.59 13.16 -19.38
N GLY A 180 -20.82 12.14 -20.22
CA GLY A 180 -21.99 11.28 -20.11
C GLY A 180 -21.87 10.35 -18.90
N PRO A 181 -22.92 10.18 -18.07
CA PRO A 181 -22.94 9.11 -17.08
C PRO A 181 -22.80 7.76 -17.80
N ILE A 182 -21.77 7.00 -17.46
CA ILE A 182 -21.53 5.67 -18.02
C ILE A 182 -22.55 4.71 -17.39
N ASP A 183 -23.45 4.17 -18.20
CA ASP A 183 -24.36 3.11 -17.78
C ASP A 183 -23.62 1.77 -17.75
N TYR A 184 -23.19 1.35 -16.56
CA TYR A 184 -22.50 0.09 -16.36
C TYR A 184 -23.38 -1.14 -16.60
N ASP A 185 -24.71 -1.00 -16.56
CA ASP A 185 -25.65 -2.11 -16.83
C ASP A 185 -25.76 -2.39 -18.34
N GLU A 186 -25.38 -1.44 -19.20
CA GLU A 186 -25.31 -1.62 -20.66
C GLU A 186 -24.08 -2.44 -21.08
N LEU A 187 -22.95 -2.29 -20.36
CA LEU A 187 -21.73 -3.07 -20.59
C LEU A 187 -21.93 -4.57 -20.32
N ASP A 188 -22.80 -4.93 -19.38
CA ASP A 188 -23.14 -6.33 -19.09
C ASP A 188 -23.99 -6.99 -20.20
N LYS A 189 -24.59 -6.18 -21.09
CA LYS A 189 -25.44 -6.66 -22.22
C LYS A 189 -24.70 -6.71 -23.55
N GLN A 190 -23.50 -6.13 -23.65
CA GLN A 190 -22.69 -6.24 -24.86
C GLN A 190 -22.11 -7.66 -24.97
N GLU A 191 -22.81 -8.51 -25.71
CA GLU A 191 -22.32 -9.80 -26.15
C GLU A 191 -21.18 -9.55 -27.16
N TRP A 192 -19.93 -9.77 -26.74
CA TRP A 192 -18.79 -9.57 -27.62
C TRP A 192 -18.86 -10.55 -28.79
N VAL A 193 -19.19 -10.04 -29.97
CA VAL A 193 -19.10 -10.78 -31.23
C VAL A 193 -17.61 -10.95 -31.54
N ASN A 194 -17.07 -12.13 -31.18
CA ASN A 194 -15.70 -12.50 -31.48
C ASN A 194 -15.51 -12.43 -33.01
N PRO A 195 -14.63 -11.55 -33.56
CA PRO A 195 -14.49 -11.34 -35.00
C PRO A 195 -13.82 -12.51 -35.76
N GLY A 196 -13.97 -13.74 -35.26
CA GLY A 196 -13.60 -14.95 -35.99
C GLY A 196 -12.10 -15.04 -36.25
N PHE A 197 -11.29 -15.03 -35.19
CA PHE A 197 -9.92 -15.55 -35.34
C PHE A 197 -10.02 -17.03 -35.78
N PRO A 198 -9.31 -17.45 -36.84
CA PRO A 198 -9.38 -18.82 -37.31
C PRO A 198 -9.06 -19.77 -36.17
N LYS A 199 -9.98 -20.72 -35.90
CA LYS A 199 -9.77 -21.79 -34.92
C LYS A 199 -8.42 -22.43 -35.23
N ARG A 200 -7.45 -22.25 -34.33
CA ARG A 200 -6.17 -22.94 -34.42
C ARG A 200 -6.47 -24.44 -34.49
N VAL A 201 -6.13 -25.04 -35.62
CA VAL A 201 -6.09 -26.49 -35.78
C VAL A 201 -5.19 -27.01 -34.65
N LYS A 202 -5.74 -27.87 -33.78
CA LYS A 202 -4.95 -28.59 -32.77
C LYS A 202 -3.99 -29.51 -33.51
N MET A 203 -2.82 -29.00 -33.84
CA MET A 203 -1.68 -29.79 -34.27
C MET A 203 -1.04 -30.34 -32.99
N GLU A 204 -1.28 -31.62 -32.72
CA GLU A 204 -0.53 -32.38 -31.72
C GLU A 204 0.90 -32.56 -32.22
N TYR A 205 1.76 -31.61 -31.85
CA TYR A 205 3.19 -31.85 -31.77
C TYR A 205 3.56 -31.80 -30.29
N GLU A 206 4.26 -32.82 -29.81
CA GLU A 206 5.03 -32.76 -28.58
C GLU A 206 6.14 -31.71 -28.76
N VAL A 207 5.77 -30.44 -28.60
CA VAL A 207 6.73 -29.33 -28.58
C VAL A 207 7.40 -29.40 -27.20
N PRO A 208 8.74 -29.51 -27.13
CA PRO A 208 9.43 -29.41 -25.84
C PRO A 208 9.01 -28.10 -25.19
N ALA A 209 8.64 -28.09 -23.91
CA ALA A 209 8.07 -26.97 -23.19
C ALA A 209 8.97 -25.71 -23.27
N THR A 210 8.90 -24.99 -24.38
CA THR A 210 9.55 -23.70 -24.56
C THR A 210 8.77 -22.77 -23.68
N GLN A 211 9.37 -22.41 -22.55
CA GLN A 211 8.83 -21.48 -21.59
C GLN A 211 8.31 -20.25 -22.33
N THR A 212 6.99 -20.11 -22.44
CA THR A 212 6.37 -18.98 -23.13
C THR A 212 6.87 -17.70 -22.46
N LYS A 213 7.46 -16.82 -23.26
CA LYS A 213 8.03 -15.56 -22.80
C LYS A 213 7.10 -14.44 -23.21
N ILE A 214 6.70 -13.65 -22.22
CA ILE A 214 5.82 -12.50 -22.37
C ILE A 214 6.68 -11.26 -22.56
N SER A 215 6.35 -10.43 -23.54
CA SER A 215 7.04 -9.17 -23.78
C SER A 215 6.73 -8.16 -22.67
N VAL A 216 7.75 -7.66 -21.98
CA VAL A 216 7.57 -6.70 -20.88
C VAL A 216 7.01 -5.37 -21.38
N ILE A 217 7.41 -4.91 -22.57
CA ILE A 217 6.86 -3.69 -23.18
C ILE A 217 5.36 -3.84 -23.50
N SER A 218 4.93 -5.03 -23.93
CA SER A 218 3.49 -5.31 -24.14
C SER A 218 2.71 -5.25 -22.84
N LEU A 219 3.25 -5.83 -21.77
CA LEU A 219 2.65 -5.74 -20.43
C LEU A 219 2.50 -4.28 -19.98
N VAL A 220 3.52 -3.44 -20.19
CA VAL A 220 3.47 -2.01 -19.81
C VAL A 220 2.44 -1.25 -20.64
N ALA A 221 2.33 -1.50 -21.94
CA ALA A 221 1.31 -0.90 -22.80
C ALA A 221 -0.12 -1.26 -22.36
N HIS A 222 -0.32 -2.49 -21.90
CA HIS A 222 -1.60 -2.90 -21.32
C HIS A 222 -1.89 -2.22 -19.99
N ILE A 223 -0.88 -2.01 -19.14
CA ILE A 223 -1.02 -1.21 -17.91
C ILE A 223 -1.38 0.24 -18.24
N GLU A 224 -0.73 0.85 -19.23
CA GLU A 224 -1.04 2.20 -19.73
C GLU A 224 -2.51 2.29 -20.19
N THR A 225 -2.97 1.32 -20.99
CA THR A 225 -4.36 1.26 -21.47
C THR A 225 -5.36 1.23 -20.31
N ILE A 226 -5.09 0.42 -19.28
CA ILE A 226 -5.94 0.35 -18.09
C ILE A 226 -5.86 1.66 -17.29
N ALA A 227 -4.67 2.26 -17.18
CA ALA A 227 -4.50 3.53 -16.50
C ALA A 227 -5.32 4.65 -17.17
N THR A 228 -5.33 4.71 -18.50
CA THR A 228 -6.18 5.64 -19.26
C THR A 228 -7.67 5.38 -19.00
N TYR A 229 -8.10 4.11 -18.98
CA TYR A 229 -9.52 3.79 -18.74
C TYR A 229 -10.03 4.26 -17.37
N PHE A 230 -9.18 4.23 -16.33
CA PHE A 230 -9.54 4.64 -14.97
C PHE A 230 -9.07 6.08 -14.63
N ASP A 231 -8.70 6.89 -15.62
CA ASP A 231 -8.20 8.27 -15.44
C ASP A 231 -7.03 8.39 -14.46
N LEU A 232 -6.12 7.41 -14.47
CA LEU A 232 -4.95 7.34 -13.59
C LEU A 232 -3.74 8.05 -14.20
N GLU A 233 -3.83 9.37 -14.39
CA GLU A 233 -2.85 10.19 -15.13
C GLU A 233 -1.39 9.96 -14.67
N SER A 234 -1.14 9.90 -13.36
CA SER A 234 0.20 9.65 -12.83
C SER A 234 0.76 8.27 -13.25
N LEU A 235 -0.08 7.24 -13.25
CA LEU A 235 0.32 5.90 -13.67
C LEU A 235 0.48 5.81 -15.19
N GLN A 236 -0.42 6.44 -15.94
CA GLN A 236 -0.32 6.54 -17.40
C GLN A 236 1.03 7.15 -17.79
N ASN A 237 1.37 8.33 -17.26
CA ASN A 237 2.65 8.99 -17.53
C ASN A 237 3.86 8.11 -17.19
N LYS A 238 3.80 7.36 -16.09
CA LYS A 238 4.86 6.41 -15.72
C LYS A 238 4.97 5.25 -16.70
N ALA A 239 3.85 4.73 -17.18
CA ALA A 239 3.82 3.65 -18.16
C ALA A 239 4.33 4.12 -19.53
N SER A 240 3.90 5.29 -20.02
CA SER A 240 4.40 5.89 -21.27
C SER A 240 5.91 6.09 -21.22
N LEU A 241 6.41 6.67 -20.12
CA LEU A 241 7.84 6.90 -19.93
C LEU A 241 8.63 5.57 -19.85
N ALA A 242 8.05 4.53 -19.27
CA ALA A 242 8.66 3.20 -19.24
C ALA A 242 8.74 2.59 -20.65
N ILE A 243 7.69 2.72 -21.47
CA ILE A 243 7.67 2.25 -22.87
C ILE A 243 8.75 2.97 -23.68
N GLU A 244 8.82 4.30 -23.59
CA GLU A 244 9.82 5.11 -24.31
C GLU A 244 11.26 4.67 -23.96
N LYS A 245 11.55 4.52 -22.66
CA LYS A 245 12.86 4.04 -22.19
C LYS A 245 13.17 2.62 -22.67
N MET A 246 12.19 1.71 -22.67
CA MET A 246 12.40 0.34 -23.19
C MET A 246 12.74 0.37 -24.69
N GLN A 247 12.02 1.18 -25.47
CA GLN A 247 12.29 1.35 -26.90
C GLN A 247 13.69 1.93 -27.14
N ASN A 248 14.07 2.97 -26.38
CA ASN A 248 15.37 3.63 -26.51
C ASN A 248 16.55 2.72 -26.11
N SER A 249 16.34 1.81 -25.15
CA SER A 249 17.39 0.89 -24.69
C SER A 249 17.70 -0.24 -25.67
N GLY A 250 16.75 -0.58 -26.56
CA GLY A 250 16.82 -1.78 -27.41
C GLY A 250 16.76 -3.11 -26.63
N GLU A 251 16.59 -3.08 -25.30
CA GLU A 251 16.50 -4.28 -24.46
C GLU A 251 15.11 -4.92 -24.57
N ASN A 252 15.01 -6.03 -25.30
CA ASN A 252 13.79 -6.85 -25.35
C ASN A 252 13.64 -7.71 -24.09
N LYS A 253 13.27 -7.07 -22.98
CA LYS A 253 12.99 -7.76 -21.71
C LYS A 253 11.78 -8.67 -21.86
N THR A 254 11.90 -9.86 -21.28
CA THR A 254 10.82 -10.86 -21.27
C THR A 254 10.50 -11.29 -19.84
N LEU A 255 9.26 -11.68 -19.63
CA LEU A 255 8.72 -12.19 -18.38
C LEU A 255 8.25 -13.63 -18.59
N SER A 256 8.55 -14.54 -17.67
CA SER A 256 7.97 -15.90 -17.74
C SER A 256 6.49 -15.86 -17.40
N VAL A 257 5.67 -16.71 -18.03
CA VAL A 257 4.24 -16.84 -17.69
C VAL A 257 4.05 -17.13 -16.20
N ALA A 258 4.86 -18.02 -15.62
CA ALA A 258 4.80 -18.33 -14.19
C ALA A 258 4.98 -17.09 -13.29
N LYS A 259 5.91 -16.18 -13.66
CA LYS A 259 6.11 -14.93 -12.91
C LYS A 259 4.93 -13.97 -13.12
N LEU A 260 4.34 -13.91 -14.31
CA LEU A 260 3.11 -13.13 -14.53
C LEU A 260 1.97 -13.67 -13.64
N ASN A 261 1.76 -14.99 -13.62
CA ASN A 261 0.69 -15.62 -12.83
C ASN A 261 0.84 -15.31 -11.34
N SER A 262 2.05 -15.45 -10.80
CA SER A 262 2.34 -15.08 -9.41
C SER A 262 2.03 -13.61 -9.10
N LEU A 263 2.23 -12.70 -10.07
CA LEU A 263 1.93 -11.27 -9.91
C LEU A 263 0.41 -11.01 -9.99
N ILE A 264 -0.31 -11.71 -10.88
CA ILE A 264 -1.77 -11.62 -10.97
C ILE A 264 -2.41 -12.17 -9.70
N ASP A 265 -1.94 -13.30 -9.17
CA ASP A 265 -2.46 -13.87 -7.91
C ASP A 265 -2.28 -12.90 -6.74
N ALA A 266 -1.09 -12.29 -6.63
CA ALA A 266 -0.83 -11.27 -5.63
C ALA A 266 -1.77 -10.06 -5.78
N LEU A 267 -2.03 -9.63 -7.02
CA LEU A 267 -2.95 -8.54 -7.32
C LEU A 267 -4.40 -8.90 -6.92
N LEU A 268 -4.86 -10.10 -7.24
CA LEU A 268 -6.20 -10.59 -6.87
C LEU A 268 -6.40 -10.66 -5.35
N ILE A 269 -5.40 -11.15 -4.61
CA ILE A 269 -5.42 -11.17 -3.14
C ILE A 269 -5.55 -9.74 -2.59
N CYS A 270 -4.80 -8.78 -3.13
CA CYS A 270 -4.85 -7.40 -2.65
C CYS A 270 -6.20 -6.74 -2.92
N ILE A 271 -6.79 -6.99 -4.08
CA ILE A 271 -8.14 -6.53 -4.39
C ILE A 271 -9.15 -7.12 -3.39
N GLU A 272 -9.04 -8.41 -3.09
CA GLU A 272 -9.93 -9.12 -2.18
C GLU A 272 -9.83 -8.62 -0.73
N GLU A 273 -8.62 -8.33 -0.25
CA GLU A 273 -8.41 -7.80 1.10
C GLU A 273 -8.84 -6.33 1.28
N ASN A 274 -9.03 -5.58 0.19
CA ASN A 274 -9.38 -4.15 0.20
C ASN A 274 -10.81 -3.87 -0.28
N ARG A 275 -11.68 -4.89 -0.25
CA ARG A 275 -13.12 -4.71 -0.50
C ARG A 275 -13.72 -3.76 0.52
N ILE A 276 -14.50 -2.80 0.05
CA ILE A 276 -15.26 -1.88 0.88
C ILE A 276 -16.75 -1.99 0.58
N ARG A 277 -17.56 -1.55 1.54
CA ARG A 277 -19.00 -1.35 1.31
C ARG A 277 -19.19 -0.14 0.41
N ARG A 278 -20.24 -0.23 -0.41
CA ARG A 278 -20.62 0.76 -1.42
C ARG A 278 -20.46 2.20 -0.96
N ASN A 279 -19.76 2.99 -1.78
CA ASN A 279 -19.55 4.42 -1.60
C ASN A 279 -19.63 5.12 -2.97
N ASP A 280 -20.06 6.39 -2.99
CA ASP A 280 -20.32 7.14 -4.23
C ASP A 280 -19.06 7.33 -5.11
N THR A 281 -17.88 7.09 -4.56
CA THR A 281 -16.59 7.28 -5.22
C THR A 281 -15.83 5.98 -5.48
N SER A 282 -16.40 4.82 -5.21
CA SER A 282 -15.70 3.54 -5.40
C SER A 282 -16.03 2.84 -6.70
N ILE A 283 -15.10 1.97 -7.12
CA ILE A 283 -15.19 1.28 -8.40
C ILE A 283 -15.74 -0.13 -8.14
N PRO A 284 -16.77 -0.57 -8.88
CA PRO A 284 -17.29 -1.93 -8.76
C PRO A 284 -16.18 -2.96 -8.98
N LEU A 285 -16.02 -3.87 -8.03
CA LEU A 285 -14.98 -4.90 -8.07
C LEU A 285 -15.05 -5.74 -9.35
N LYS A 286 -16.27 -6.11 -9.75
CA LYS A 286 -16.54 -6.85 -10.98
C LYS A 286 -16.01 -6.11 -12.22
N SER A 287 -16.13 -4.78 -12.26
CA SER A 287 -15.62 -3.96 -13.37
C SER A 287 -14.10 -4.07 -13.47
N ILE A 288 -13.39 -3.98 -12.34
CA ILE A 288 -11.92 -4.05 -12.31
C ILE A 288 -11.41 -5.40 -12.80
N LEU A 289 -12.01 -6.48 -12.31
CA LEU A 289 -11.62 -7.82 -12.73
C LEU A 289 -11.88 -8.05 -14.23
N LYS A 290 -13.00 -7.53 -14.76
CA LYS A 290 -13.25 -7.55 -16.21
C LYS A 290 -12.19 -6.77 -17.00
N HIS A 291 -11.77 -5.60 -16.52
CA HIS A 291 -10.73 -4.80 -17.19
C HIS A 291 -9.36 -5.49 -17.16
N LEU A 292 -8.97 -6.07 -16.03
CA LEU A 292 -7.75 -6.88 -15.94
C LEU A 292 -7.81 -8.10 -16.86
N GLN A 293 -8.97 -8.77 -16.92
CA GLN A 293 -9.17 -9.91 -17.81
C GLN A 293 -9.02 -9.51 -19.29
N LEU A 294 -9.71 -8.45 -19.71
CA LEU A 294 -9.80 -8.03 -21.12
C LEU A 294 -8.52 -7.37 -21.62
N TYR A 295 -7.93 -6.47 -20.83
CA TYR A 295 -6.85 -5.61 -21.28
C TYR A 295 -5.47 -6.07 -20.81
N LEU A 296 -5.36 -6.88 -19.75
CA LEU A 296 -4.08 -7.36 -19.24
C LEU A 296 -3.84 -8.84 -19.52
N ILE A 297 -4.75 -9.71 -19.07
CA ILE A 297 -4.49 -11.16 -19.03
C ILE A 297 -4.69 -11.80 -20.41
N ARG A 298 -5.83 -11.55 -21.06
CA ARG A 298 -6.14 -12.14 -22.37
C ARG A 298 -5.13 -11.76 -23.46
N PRO A 299 -4.68 -10.49 -23.60
CA PRO A 299 -3.68 -10.14 -24.61
C PRO A 299 -2.31 -10.78 -24.36
N LEU A 300 -1.97 -11.06 -23.10
CA LEU A 300 -0.69 -11.69 -22.73
C LEU A 300 -0.72 -13.22 -22.78
N GLY A 301 -1.89 -13.82 -23.02
CA GLY A 301 -2.04 -15.26 -23.28
C GLY A 301 -1.78 -16.17 -22.09
N SER A 302 -2.04 -15.71 -20.85
CA SER A 302 -1.98 -16.59 -19.67
C SER A 302 -3.33 -17.24 -19.39
N GLU A 303 -3.47 -18.51 -19.78
CA GLU A 303 -4.68 -19.30 -19.53
C GLU A 303 -4.95 -19.52 -18.03
N GLU A 304 -3.91 -19.77 -17.23
CA GLU A 304 -4.04 -19.96 -15.78
C GLU A 304 -4.54 -18.69 -15.08
N ALA A 305 -3.94 -17.53 -15.39
CA ALA A 305 -4.42 -16.26 -14.85
C ALA A 305 -5.84 -15.93 -15.33
N LEU A 306 -6.19 -16.34 -16.56
CA LEU A 306 -7.52 -16.16 -17.14
C LEU A 306 -8.57 -17.01 -16.42
N GLU A 307 -8.22 -18.25 -16.07
CA GLU A 307 -9.08 -19.13 -15.27
C GLU A 307 -9.29 -18.57 -13.86
N SER A 308 -8.21 -18.18 -13.17
CA SER A 308 -8.26 -17.58 -11.84
C SER A 308 -9.15 -16.33 -11.79
N ILE A 309 -9.02 -15.41 -12.75
CA ILE A 309 -9.85 -14.20 -12.76
C ILE A 309 -11.31 -14.49 -13.12
N THR A 310 -11.55 -15.46 -14.01
CA THR A 310 -12.91 -15.88 -14.38
C THR A 310 -13.62 -16.49 -13.18
N GLN A 311 -12.94 -17.37 -12.46
CA GLN A 311 -13.46 -17.95 -11.21
C GLN A 311 -13.78 -16.85 -10.20
N LYS A 312 -12.87 -15.88 -10.00
CA LYS A 312 -13.12 -14.77 -9.07
C LYS A 312 -14.31 -13.89 -9.47
N ILE A 313 -14.50 -13.60 -10.77
CA ILE A 313 -15.67 -12.88 -11.28
C ILE A 313 -16.96 -13.65 -10.96
N GLN A 314 -16.95 -14.98 -11.09
CA GLN A 314 -18.11 -15.82 -10.76
C GLN A 314 -18.39 -15.86 -9.25
N GLU A 315 -17.35 -15.97 -8.42
CA GLU A 315 -17.46 -15.97 -6.94
C GLU A 315 -18.08 -14.68 -6.38
N ILE A 316 -17.77 -13.54 -6.99
CA ILE A 316 -18.37 -12.25 -6.60
C ILE A 316 -19.88 -12.24 -6.85
N GLY A 317 -20.36 -12.96 -7.85
CA GLY A 317 -21.79 -13.10 -8.14
C GLY A 317 -22.50 -11.75 -8.29
N GLY A 318 -23.63 -11.59 -7.61
CA GLY A 318 -24.41 -10.35 -7.52
C GLY A 318 -24.00 -9.42 -6.37
N ASN A 319 -22.84 -9.66 -5.73
CA ASN A 319 -22.38 -8.79 -4.65
C ASN A 319 -21.92 -7.45 -5.23
N ASN A 320 -22.43 -6.36 -4.66
CA ASN A 320 -22.01 -5.00 -4.99
C ASN A 320 -20.75 -4.62 -4.21
N ASP A 321 -19.75 -5.51 -4.18
CA ASP A 321 -18.46 -5.22 -3.59
C ASP A 321 -17.75 -4.16 -4.44
N GLU A 322 -17.16 -3.19 -3.78
CA GLU A 322 -16.44 -2.09 -4.44
C GLU A 322 -15.03 -1.99 -3.86
N VAL A 323 -14.15 -1.28 -4.55
CA VAL A 323 -12.80 -0.97 -4.05
C VAL A 323 -12.47 0.51 -4.24
N PRO A 324 -11.58 1.08 -3.40
CA PRO A 324 -11.12 2.45 -3.58
C PRO A 324 -10.44 2.67 -4.95
N PRO A 325 -10.69 3.78 -5.67
CA PRO A 325 -10.05 4.05 -6.95
C PRO A 325 -8.52 4.08 -6.88
N THR A 326 -7.99 4.58 -5.77
CA THR A 326 -6.54 4.65 -5.51
C THR A 326 -5.88 3.27 -5.53
N LEU A 327 -6.63 2.22 -5.18
CA LEU A 327 -6.10 0.86 -5.11
C LEU A 327 -5.65 0.36 -6.50
N ILE A 328 -6.44 0.60 -7.56
CA ILE A 328 -6.07 0.15 -8.92
C ILE A 328 -4.74 0.79 -9.34
N GLY A 329 -4.60 2.09 -9.12
CA GLY A 329 -3.38 2.83 -9.42
C GLY A 329 -2.18 2.27 -8.67
N GLU A 330 -2.32 2.00 -7.37
CA GLU A 330 -1.26 1.42 -6.54
C GLU A 330 -0.86 0.01 -7.00
N LEU A 331 -1.84 -0.84 -7.33
CA LEU A 331 -1.60 -2.23 -7.78
C LEU A 331 -0.91 -2.31 -9.13
N LEU A 332 -1.38 -1.52 -10.10
CA LEU A 332 -0.76 -1.48 -11.43
C LEU A 332 0.61 -0.81 -11.39
N ASN A 333 0.79 0.23 -10.56
CA ASN A 333 2.10 0.80 -10.31
C ASN A 333 3.06 -0.26 -9.73
N PHE A 334 2.61 -1.07 -8.75
CA PHE A 334 3.41 -2.17 -8.20
C PHE A 334 3.80 -3.20 -9.27
N LEU A 335 2.91 -3.50 -10.22
CA LEU A 335 3.22 -4.37 -11.35
C LEU A 335 4.35 -3.79 -12.20
N LEU A 336 4.34 -2.48 -12.48
CA LEU A 336 5.44 -1.77 -13.15
C LEU A 336 6.76 -1.78 -12.35
N ILE A 337 6.70 -1.67 -11.01
CA ILE A 337 7.91 -1.78 -10.18
C ILE A 337 8.49 -3.19 -10.24
N SER A 338 7.64 -4.21 -10.16
CA SER A 338 8.02 -5.63 -10.06
C SER A 338 8.70 -6.18 -11.33
N ILE A 339 8.49 -5.52 -12.47
CA ILE A 339 9.21 -5.78 -13.72
C ILE A 339 10.55 -5.03 -13.83
N GLY A 340 10.91 -4.23 -12.82
CA GLY A 340 12.24 -3.65 -12.64
C GLY A 340 12.43 -2.25 -13.22
N PHE A 341 11.36 -1.46 -13.38
CA PHE A 341 11.45 -0.16 -14.07
C PHE A 341 11.35 1.09 -13.17
N CYS A 342 10.61 1.03 -12.05
CA CYS A 342 10.34 2.24 -11.26
C CYS A 342 11.47 2.70 -10.32
N ALA A 343 12.52 1.91 -10.06
CA ALA A 343 13.65 2.40 -9.25
C ALA A 343 14.43 3.56 -9.95
N GLN A 344 14.10 3.90 -11.20
CA GLN A 344 14.77 4.91 -12.03
C GLN A 344 13.84 6.03 -12.51
N LEU A 345 12.63 6.15 -11.93
CA LEU A 345 11.59 7.10 -12.37
C LEU A 345 11.14 8.09 -11.29
N ASP A 346 11.70 7.99 -10.08
CA ASP A 346 11.48 8.94 -8.98
C ASP A 346 12.51 10.08 -8.97
#